data_AF-A0A0F2PJF8-F1
#
_entry.id   AF-A0A0F2PJF8-F1
#
_cell.length_a   1.000
_cell.length_b   1.000
_cell.length_c   1.000
_cell.angle_alpha   90.00
_cell.angle_beta   90.00
_cell.angle_gamma   90.00
#
_symmetry.space_group_name_H-M   'P 1'
#
loop_
_entity.id
_entity.type
_entity.pdbx_description
1 polymer ?
#
loop_
_entity_poly.entity_id
_entity_poly.type
_entity_poly.pdbx_seq_one_letter_code
_entity_poly.pdbx_strand_id
1 'polypeptide(L)'
;MINYATTSLWFIAASLLQAAVVWTALWMGLTTFNPGFTVTGLIGHLVVGQVAGYLLYSFLSGRARIAGVMYGTVYGIFLWVAIALLIAPGLGLFTSPLAVGVNATLTTLTAFLVYGAVAGYACQQAVEDSRQVERPQAE
;
A
#
# COMPACT_ATOMS: atom_id res chain seq x y z
N MET A 1 23.49 -0.35 7.36
CA MET A 1 22.52 0.74 7.64
C MET A 1 21.28 0.48 6.82
N ILE A 2 20.11 0.50 7.46
CA ILE A 2 18.82 0.43 6.75
C ILE A 2 18.68 1.68 5.88
N ASN A 3 18.47 1.52 4.58
CA ASN A 3 18.27 2.65 3.68
C ASN A 3 16.80 3.10 3.70
N TYR A 4 16.43 3.83 4.75
CA TYR A 4 15.10 4.41 4.92
C TYR A 4 14.66 5.26 3.72
N ALA A 5 15.60 5.90 3.02
CA ALA A 5 15.29 6.68 1.82
C ALA A 5 14.80 5.78 0.68
N THR A 6 15.49 4.67 0.42
CA THR A 6 15.07 3.70 -0.61
C THR A 6 13.73 3.05 -0.25
N THR A 7 13.52 2.65 1.01
CA THR A 7 12.24 2.07 1.45
C THR A 7 11.09 3.08 1.32
N SER A 8 11.33 4.34 1.69
CA SER A 8 10.36 5.43 1.52
C SER A 8 9.99 5.67 0.05
N LEU A 9 10.97 5.63 -0.87
CA LEU A 9 10.72 5.75 -2.30
C LEU A 9 9.85 4.62 -2.83
N TRP A 10 10.04 3.39 -2.34
CA TRP A 10 9.16 2.27 -2.67
C TRP A 10 7.73 2.47 -2.18
N PHE A 11 7.52 3.04 -1.00
CA PHE A 11 6.16 3.33 -0.51
C PHE A 11 5.48 4.45 -1.30
N ILE A 12 6.23 5.45 -1.77
CA ILE A 12 5.73 6.44 -2.74
C ILE A 12 5.32 5.73 -4.02
N ALA A 13 6.19 4.90 -4.59
CA ALA A 13 5.91 4.16 -5.82
C ALA A 13 4.66 3.26 -5.68
N ALA A 14 4.54 2.52 -4.56
CA ALA A 14 3.37 1.70 -4.27
C ALA A 14 2.07 2.53 -4.20
N SER A 15 2.12 3.70 -3.56
CA SER A 15 0.98 4.61 -3.42
C SER A 15 0.58 5.21 -4.77
N LEU A 16 1.55 5.60 -5.60
CA LEU A 16 1.32 6.11 -6.94
C LEU A 16 0.75 5.04 -7.86
N LEU A 17 1.26 3.80 -7.79
CA LEU A 17 0.73 2.67 -8.55
C LEU A 17 -0.71 2.35 -8.14
N GLN A 18 -1.02 2.36 -6.84
CA GLN A 18 -2.37 2.22 -6.34
C GLN A 18 -3.31 3.30 -6.90
N ALA A 19 -2.89 4.57 -6.87
CA ALA A 19 -3.67 5.66 -7.43
C ALA A 19 -3.86 5.51 -8.94
N ALA A 20 -2.82 5.10 -9.66
CA ALA A 20 -2.86 4.86 -11.11
C ALA A 20 -3.86 3.75 -11.47
N VAL A 21 -3.92 2.66 -10.71
CA VAL A 21 -4.92 1.60 -10.92
C VAL A 21 -6.35 2.15 -10.88
N VAL A 22 -6.66 2.97 -9.87
CA VAL A 22 -7.98 3.59 -9.75
C VAL A 22 -8.23 4.58 -10.87
N TRP A 23 -7.26 5.42 -11.18
CA TRP A 23 -7.36 6.44 -12.23
C TRP A 23 -7.58 5.83 -13.61
N THR A 24 -6.81 4.80 -13.97
CA THR A 24 -6.93 4.10 -15.24
C THR A 24 -8.30 3.43 -15.36
N ALA A 25 -8.78 2.78 -14.30
CA ALA A 25 -10.10 2.16 -14.30
C ALA A 25 -11.23 3.20 -14.47
N LEU A 26 -11.08 4.37 -13.85
CA LEU A 26 -12.04 5.47 -14.01
C LEU A 26 -12.01 6.03 -15.44
N TRP A 27 -10.82 6.26 -16.00
CA TRP A 27 -10.63 6.77 -17.36
C TRP A 27 -11.17 5.80 -18.44
N MET A 28 -11.01 4.50 -18.23
CA MET A 28 -11.57 3.46 -19.11
C MET A 28 -13.08 3.23 -18.91
N GLY A 29 -13.73 3.94 -17.99
CA GLY A 29 -15.15 3.75 -17.67
C GLY A 29 -15.47 2.41 -16.98
N LEU A 30 -14.47 1.72 -16.45
CA LEU A 30 -14.65 0.44 -15.74
C LEU A 30 -15.30 0.63 -14.38
N THR A 31 -15.06 1.78 -13.74
CA THR A 31 -15.64 2.13 -12.44
C THR A 31 -16.16 3.57 -12.43
N THR A 32 -17.15 3.83 -11.58
CA THR A 32 -17.62 5.19 -11.25
C THR A 32 -17.04 5.69 -9.92
N PHE A 33 -16.20 4.87 -9.26
CA PHE A 33 -15.52 5.25 -8.03
C PHE A 33 -14.50 6.34 -8.30
N ASN A 34 -14.80 7.55 -7.84
CA ASN A 34 -13.91 8.69 -7.91
C ASN A 34 -13.53 9.11 -6.48
N PRO A 35 -12.29 8.85 -6.03
CA PRO A 35 -11.83 9.26 -4.71
C PRO A 35 -11.55 10.77 -4.60
N GLY A 36 -11.75 11.54 -5.67
CA GLY A 36 -11.61 13.00 -5.65
C GLY A 36 -10.15 13.45 -5.51
N PHE A 37 -9.24 12.88 -6.31
CA PHE A 37 -7.82 13.22 -6.29
C PHE A 37 -7.58 14.69 -6.68
N THR A 38 -7.65 15.58 -5.68
CA THR A 38 -7.04 16.91 -5.72
C THR A 38 -5.54 16.80 -5.42
N VAL A 39 -4.77 17.85 -5.68
CA VAL A 39 -3.34 17.89 -5.29
C VAL A 39 -3.17 17.62 -3.79
N THR A 40 -4.02 18.22 -2.96
CA THR A 40 -4.04 17.99 -1.50
C THR A 40 -4.43 16.56 -1.15
N GLY A 41 -5.41 15.98 -1.85
CA GLY A 41 -5.80 14.59 -1.70
C GLY A 41 -4.67 13.61 -2.05
N LEU A 42 -3.88 13.91 -3.09
CA LEU A 42 -2.72 13.10 -3.46
C LEU A 42 -1.63 13.16 -2.39
N ILE A 43 -1.36 14.33 -1.80
CA ILE A 43 -0.42 14.45 -0.68
C ILE A 43 -0.89 13.60 0.51
N GLY A 44 -2.18 13.70 0.88
CA GLY A 44 -2.76 12.87 1.94
C GLY A 44 -2.63 11.37 1.66
N HIS A 45 -2.90 10.95 0.42
CA HIS A 45 -2.73 9.56 -0.03
C HIS A 45 -1.29 9.08 0.12
N LEU A 46 -0.31 9.89 -0.28
CA LEU A 46 1.11 9.55 -0.12
C LEU A 46 1.51 9.46 1.36
N VAL A 47 1.04 10.36 2.21
CA VAL A 47 1.32 10.32 3.67
C VAL A 47 0.73 9.06 4.30
N VAL A 48 -0.53 8.73 3.99
CA VAL A 48 -1.18 7.49 4.47
C VAL A 48 -0.42 6.26 3.99
N GLY A 49 -0.01 6.25 2.72
CA GLY A 49 0.80 5.19 2.13
C GLY A 49 2.17 5.04 2.79
N GLN A 50 2.80 6.12 3.24
CA GLN A 50 4.05 6.03 4.01
C GLN A 50 3.81 5.41 5.39
N VAL A 51 2.82 5.90 6.13
CA VAL A 51 2.49 5.37 7.46
C VAL A 51 2.14 3.88 7.37
N ALA A 52 1.30 3.50 6.42
CA ALA A 52 0.92 2.11 6.19
C ALA A 52 2.13 1.23 5.82
N GLY A 53 3.06 1.74 5.03
CA GLY A 53 4.26 1.01 4.62
C GLY A 53 5.23 0.78 5.78
N TYR A 54 5.46 1.80 6.62
CA TYR A 54 6.31 1.67 7.80
C TYR A 54 5.71 0.75 8.87
N LEU A 55 4.38 0.73 9.01
CA LEU A 55 3.69 -0.26 9.85
C LEU A 55 3.95 -1.67 9.32
N LEU A 56 3.79 -1.90 8.01
CA LEU A 56 4.11 -3.20 7.38
C LEU A 56 5.56 -3.62 7.63
N TYR A 57 6.51 -2.69 7.45
CA TYR A 57 7.93 -2.93 7.70
C TYR A 57 8.18 -3.35 9.15
N SER A 58 7.59 -2.65 10.12
CA SER A 58 7.71 -2.96 11.54
C SER A 58 7.20 -4.36 11.89
N PHE A 59 6.13 -4.82 11.23
CA PHE A 59 5.63 -6.18 11.41
C PHE A 59 6.53 -7.24 10.77
N LEU A 60 7.10 -6.96 9.59
CA LEU A 60 7.97 -7.88 8.85
C LEU A 60 9.35 -8.04 9.50
N SER A 61 9.95 -6.97 9.99
CA SER A 61 11.29 -6.97 10.59
C SER A 61 11.40 -7.91 11.79
N GLY A 62 10.31 -8.11 12.53
CA GLY A 62 10.29 -9.01 13.70
C GLY A 62 10.00 -10.49 13.41
N ARG A 63 9.55 -10.88 12.21
CA ARG A 63 8.88 -12.20 12.01
C ARG A 63 9.09 -12.91 10.67
N ALA A 64 9.88 -12.37 9.74
CA ALA A 64 9.90 -12.87 8.36
C ALA A 64 10.51 -14.29 8.18
N ARG A 65 9.66 -15.32 8.24
CA ARG A 65 9.84 -16.65 7.61
C ARG A 65 8.99 -16.81 6.32
N ILE A 66 8.17 -15.82 6.00
CA ILE A 66 7.22 -15.83 4.89
C ILE A 66 7.71 -14.86 3.80
N ALA A 67 7.49 -15.19 2.53
CA ALA A 67 7.78 -14.28 1.41
C ALA A 67 7.05 -12.94 1.59
N GLY A 68 7.79 -11.84 1.48
CA GLY A 68 7.30 -10.48 1.76
C GLY A 68 6.16 -10.05 0.85
N VAL A 69 6.15 -10.48 -0.41
CA VAL A 69 5.04 -10.21 -1.33
C VAL A 69 3.74 -10.83 -0.82
N MET A 70 3.74 -12.10 -0.40
CA MET A 70 2.53 -12.77 0.10
C MET A 70 2.01 -12.10 1.38
N TYR A 71 2.93 -11.76 2.31
CA TYR A 71 2.58 -11.03 3.52
C TYR A 71 2.02 -9.64 3.21
N GLY A 72 2.65 -8.93 2.28
CA GLY A 72 2.21 -7.63 1.79
C GLY A 72 0.84 -7.68 1.11
N THR A 73 0.53 -8.71 0.33
CA THR A 73 -0.80 -8.88 -0.29
C THR A 73 -1.90 -9.04 0.74
N VAL A 74 -1.68 -9.87 1.77
CA VAL A 74 -2.63 -10.02 2.89
C VAL A 74 -2.81 -8.69 3.61
N TYR A 75 -1.71 -7.96 3.82
CA TYR A 75 -1.76 -6.62 4.39
C TYR A 75 -2.52 -5.63 3.51
N GLY A 76 -2.41 -5.72 2.19
CA GLY A 76 -3.20 -4.94 1.23
C GLY A 76 -4.70 -5.18 1.39
N ILE A 77 -5.13 -6.43 1.55
CA ILE A 77 -6.55 -6.76 1.83
C ILE A 77 -6.98 -6.15 3.18
N PHE A 78 -6.15 -6.27 4.21
CA PHE A 78 -6.41 -5.66 5.51
C PHE A 78 -6.58 -4.14 5.40
N LEU A 79 -5.68 -3.46 4.69
CA LEU A 79 -5.78 -2.02 4.46
C LEU A 79 -7.00 -1.64 3.64
N TRP A 80 -7.40 -2.45 2.66
CA TRP A 80 -8.63 -2.20 1.90
C TRP A 80 -9.85 -2.21 2.82
N VAL A 81 -9.96 -3.21 3.70
CA VAL A 81 -11.03 -3.26 4.70
C VAL A 81 -10.95 -2.07 5.65
N ALA A 82 -9.79 -1.86 6.29
CA ALA A 82 -9.61 -0.84 7.29
C ALA A 82 -9.81 0.59 6.74
N ILE A 83 -9.18 0.90 5.61
CA ILE A 83 -9.17 2.26 5.05
C ILE A 83 -10.36 2.46 4.12
N ALA A 84 -10.52 1.62 3.10
CA ALA A 84 -11.49 1.87 2.04
C ALA A 84 -12.93 1.56 2.45
N LEU A 85 -13.15 0.59 3.35
CA LEU A 85 -14.50 0.23 3.77
C LEU A 85 -14.93 0.93 5.07
N LEU A 86 -14.00 1.22 5.98
CA LEU A 86 -14.32 1.71 7.32
C LEU A 86 -13.88 3.16 7.54
N ILE A 87 -12.57 3.45 7.53
CA ILE A 87 -12.04 4.76 7.94
C ILE A 87 -12.45 5.85 6.95
N ALA A 88 -12.15 5.70 5.66
CA ALA A 88 -12.39 6.76 4.69
C ALA A 88 -13.88 7.08 4.51
N PRO A 89 -14.78 6.09 4.42
CA PRO A 89 -16.23 6.35 4.45
C PRO A 89 -16.70 6.93 5.79
N GLY A 90 -16.19 6.44 6.92
CA GLY A 90 -16.55 6.94 8.25
C GLY A 90 -16.12 8.40 8.49
N LEU A 91 -15.06 8.85 7.83
CA LEU A 91 -14.58 10.23 7.84
C LEU A 91 -15.24 11.10 6.73
N GLY A 92 -16.15 10.55 5.93
CA GLY A 92 -16.80 11.27 4.84
C GLY A 92 -15.86 11.65 3.69
N LEU A 93 -14.72 10.96 3.54
CA LEU A 93 -13.74 11.25 2.47
C LEU A 93 -14.23 10.76 1.11
N PHE A 94 -14.84 9.58 1.07
CA PHE A 94 -15.51 9.03 -0.11
C PHE A 94 -16.55 7.98 0.27
N THR A 95 -17.50 7.72 -0.64
CA THR A 95 -18.48 6.65 -0.48
C THR A 95 -17.81 5.28 -0.52
N SER A 96 -18.19 4.38 0.40
CA SER A 96 -17.67 3.01 0.44
C SER A 96 -17.76 2.33 -0.94
N PRO A 97 -16.68 1.69 -1.43
CA PRO A 97 -16.68 0.99 -2.72
C PRO A 97 -17.77 -0.06 -2.84
N LEU A 98 -18.15 -0.70 -1.73
CA LEU A 98 -19.26 -1.67 -1.67
C LEU A 98 -20.61 -1.03 -2.00
N ALA A 99 -20.82 0.22 -1.58
CA ALA A 99 -22.05 0.96 -1.85
C ALA A 99 -22.08 1.55 -3.27
N VAL A 100 -20.91 1.79 -3.87
CA VAL A 100 -20.80 2.29 -5.26
C VAL A 100 -21.09 1.16 -6.26
N GLY A 101 -20.60 -0.04 -6.01
CA GLY A 101 -20.93 -1.23 -6.80
C GLY A 101 -19.78 -2.22 -6.95
N VAL A 102 -20.06 -3.32 -7.66
CA VAL A 102 -19.12 -4.43 -7.85
C VAL A 102 -17.83 -3.98 -8.53
N ASN A 103 -17.91 -3.15 -9.58
CA ASN A 103 -16.72 -2.68 -10.27
C ASN A 103 -15.84 -1.80 -9.37
N ALA A 104 -16.44 -0.91 -8.57
CA ALA A 104 -15.72 -0.10 -7.59
C ALA A 104 -15.03 -0.97 -6.53
N THR A 105 -15.72 -2.01 -6.06
CA THR A 105 -15.19 -3.00 -5.13
C THR A 105 -13.96 -3.69 -5.71
N LEU A 106 -14.06 -4.22 -6.94
CA LEU A 106 -12.96 -4.91 -7.61
C LEU A 106 -11.78 -3.97 -7.91
N THR A 107 -12.04 -2.77 -8.42
CA THR A 107 -11.00 -1.78 -8.72
C THR A 107 -10.24 -1.37 -7.46
N THR A 108 -10.95 -1.02 -6.39
CA THR A 108 -10.30 -0.58 -5.16
C THR A 108 -9.57 -1.72 -4.47
N LEU A 109 -10.15 -2.93 -4.43
CA LEU A 109 -9.45 -4.10 -3.92
C LEU A 109 -8.15 -4.36 -4.70
N THR A 110 -8.22 -4.32 -6.04
CA THR A 110 -7.04 -4.48 -6.91
C THR A 110 -5.98 -3.42 -6.62
N ALA A 111 -6.38 -2.16 -6.46
CA ALA A 111 -5.46 -1.07 -6.13
C ALA A 111 -4.72 -1.32 -4.80
N PHE A 112 -5.43 -1.79 -3.77
CA PHE A 112 -4.82 -2.11 -2.48
C PHE A 112 -3.96 -3.39 -2.51
N LEU A 113 -4.31 -4.39 -3.33
CA LEU A 113 -3.46 -5.56 -3.57
C LEU A 113 -2.14 -5.17 -4.24
N VAL A 114 -2.19 -4.26 -5.23
CA VAL A 114 -1.01 -3.71 -5.89
C VAL A 114 -0.13 -2.97 -4.88
N TYR A 115 -0.71 -2.09 -4.07
CA TYR A 115 0.03 -1.43 -2.99
C TYR A 115 0.71 -2.45 -2.07
N GLY A 116 -0.05 -3.41 -1.56
CA GLY A 116 0.42 -4.42 -0.62
C GLY A 116 1.55 -5.27 -1.17
N ALA A 117 1.45 -5.71 -2.43
CA ALA A 117 2.49 -6.50 -3.09
C ALA A 117 3.81 -5.73 -3.22
N VAL A 118 3.75 -4.47 -3.69
CA VAL A 118 4.93 -3.62 -3.88
C VAL A 118 5.56 -3.24 -2.54
N ALA A 119 4.74 -2.83 -1.55
CA ALA A 119 5.21 -2.49 -0.22
C ALA A 119 5.82 -3.71 0.50
N GLY A 120 5.22 -4.90 0.34
CA GLY A 120 5.72 -6.15 0.89
C GLY A 120 7.07 -6.56 0.29
N TYR A 121 7.22 -6.46 -1.02
CA TYR A 121 8.50 -6.65 -1.71
C TYR A 121 9.58 -5.71 -1.16
N ALA A 122 9.27 -4.41 -1.08
CA ALA A 122 10.20 -3.40 -0.60
C ALA A 122 10.63 -3.63 0.85
N CYS A 123 9.69 -4.03 1.72
CA CYS A 123 9.98 -4.36 3.11
C CYS A 123 10.89 -5.59 3.22
N GLN A 124 10.66 -6.62 2.40
CA GLN A 124 11.51 -7.80 2.37
C GLN A 124 12.94 -7.44 1.95
N GLN A 125 13.11 -6.69 0.87
CA GLN A 125 14.42 -6.21 0.41
C GLN A 125 15.12 -5.41 1.51
N ALA A 126 14.41 -4.48 2.16
CA ALA A 126 14.97 -3.67 3.23
C ALA A 126 15.41 -4.51 4.46
N VAL A 127 14.67 -5.57 4.80
CA VAL A 127 15.03 -6.50 5.87
C VAL A 127 16.23 -7.36 5.48
N GLU A 128 16.26 -7.89 4.26
CA GLU A 128 17.37 -8.70 3.74
C GLU A 128 18.68 -7.90 3.69
N ASP A 129 18.65 -6.68 3.14
CA ASP A 129 19.78 -5.75 3.10
C ASP A 129 20.31 -5.45 4.51
N SER A 130 19.41 -5.23 5.47
CA SER A 130 19.82 -4.93 6.85
C SER A 130 20.57 -6.10 7.51
N ARG A 131 20.15 -7.34 7.24
CA ARG A 131 20.79 -8.55 7.78
C ARG A 131 22.15 -8.84 7.14
N GLN A 132 22.33 -8.52 5.86
CA GLN A 132 23.62 -8.73 5.19
C GLN A 132 24.69 -7.76 5.71
N VAL A 133 24.31 -6.53 6.06
CA VAL A 133 25.23 -5.53 6.62
C VAL A 133 25.66 -5.84 8.05
N GLU A 134 24.89 -6.62 8.81
CA GLU A 134 25.26 -7.06 10.18
C GLU A 134 26.18 -8.28 10.21
N ARG A 135 26.22 -9.09 9.13
CA ARG A 135 27.07 -10.27 9.00
C ARG A 135 28.60 -10.08 8.81
N PRO A 136 29.21 -8.91 8.49
CA PRO A 136 30.64 -8.82 8.20
C PRO A 136 31.60 -8.81 9.41
N GLN A 137 31.15 -9.03 10.66
CA GLN A 137 32.01 -8.91 11.85
C GLN A 137 32.06 -10.16 12.75
N ALA A 138 31.58 -11.31 12.27
CA ALA A 138 31.52 -12.55 13.05
C ALA A 138 32.55 -13.62 12.63
N GLU A 139 33.53 -13.28 11.79
CA GLU A 139 34.64 -14.16 11.37
C GLU A 139 35.99 -13.64 11.86
#